data_AF-A0A101R2D2-F1
#
_entry.id   AF-A0A101R2D2-F1
#
_cell.length_a   1.000
_cell.length_b   1.000
_cell.length_c   1.000
_cell.angle_alpha   90.00
_cell.angle_beta   90.00
_cell.angle_gamma   90.00
#
_symmetry.space_group_name_H-M   'P 1'
#
loop_
_entity.id
_entity.type
_entity.pdbx_description
1 polymer ?
#
loop_
_entity_poly.entity_id
_entity_poly.type
_entity_poly.pdbx_seq_one_letter_code
_entity_poly.pdbx_strand_id
1 'polypeptide(L)'
;MAADEQSTPDAHRAARLAPLPNHRNVDTSWWQELWRRHAHITTPLRERGLECEIEFGLSAYIVRVSLPDDSYLIISPPQEPPSERLPGNPEGWIATREHPDDQALFEVLYDSAPSGDPGAPQRPEAHHGSRARPLIEAIDHRLTQLGLLPHPVVPHEGSPVHPAQSTPHPRQVPVPDTADHARNYVYGDAILALTDRLNGAESHADAAALLHQILDPINGLLERLGEFFEAAGEKAKEAVEDDGFDLSYDLADAAAEIRNLGEELHVAEDRMRALTPLVPAPRLPSTAARAPSLPPRALPPAQPRHMR
;
A
#
# COMPACT_ATOMS: atom_id res chain seq x y z
N MET A 1 -10.44 -60.29 28.42
CA MET A 1 -11.24 -59.05 28.53
C MET A 1 -10.28 -57.89 28.30
N ALA A 2 -10.46 -57.20 27.18
CA ALA A 2 -9.69 -56.05 26.68
C ALA A 2 -10.04 -54.80 27.51
N ALA A 3 -9.10 -54.01 28.01
CA ALA A 3 -8.18 -53.04 27.37
C ALA A 3 -8.73 -51.60 27.49
N ASP A 4 -7.87 -50.74 28.06
CA ASP A 4 -7.97 -49.29 28.12
C ASP A 4 -8.39 -48.67 26.78
N GLU A 5 -9.34 -47.74 26.81
CA GLU A 5 -9.40 -46.68 25.82
C GLU A 5 -9.29 -45.31 26.49
N GLN A 6 -8.13 -44.74 26.21
CA GLN A 6 -7.64 -43.42 26.51
C GLN A 6 -8.67 -42.33 26.24
N SER A 7 -8.86 -41.47 27.24
CA SER A 7 -9.45 -40.16 27.11
C SER A 7 -8.81 -39.40 25.95
N THR A 8 -9.61 -39.04 24.96
CA THR A 8 -9.27 -38.08 23.89
C THR A 8 -9.62 -36.68 24.41
N PRO A 9 -8.65 -35.79 24.68
CA PRO A 9 -8.94 -34.40 25.04
C PRO A 9 -8.93 -33.52 23.78
N ASP A 10 -9.67 -33.89 22.73
CA ASP A 10 -9.71 -33.13 21.46
C ASP A 10 -10.93 -32.18 21.35
N ALA A 11 -11.60 -31.90 22.47
CA ALA A 11 -12.73 -30.97 22.55
C ALA A 11 -12.41 -29.66 23.30
N HIS A 12 -11.15 -29.43 23.67
CA HIS A 12 -10.75 -28.18 24.32
C HIS A 12 -10.27 -27.16 23.29
N ARG A 13 -11.18 -26.20 23.03
CA ARG A 13 -10.91 -24.85 22.51
C ARG A 13 -10.72 -24.79 20.99
N ALA A 14 -11.85 -24.85 20.27
CA ALA A 14 -12.02 -24.00 19.11
C ALA A 14 -11.80 -22.55 19.58
N ALA A 15 -10.56 -22.07 19.48
CA ALA A 15 -10.21 -20.71 19.85
C ALA A 15 -11.09 -19.80 18.99
N ARG A 16 -11.94 -19.00 19.64
CA ARG A 16 -12.64 -17.92 18.95
C ARG A 16 -11.54 -16.98 18.46
N LEU A 17 -11.21 -17.09 17.17
CA LEU A 17 -10.36 -16.11 16.51
C LEU A 17 -10.98 -14.73 16.75
N ALA A 18 -10.15 -13.72 17.03
CA ALA A 18 -10.60 -12.34 17.03
C ALA A 18 -11.40 -12.04 15.74
N PRO A 19 -12.49 -11.25 15.80
CA PRO A 19 -13.33 -11.00 14.65
C PRO A 19 -12.50 -10.48 13.46
N LEU A 20 -12.91 -10.84 12.25
CA LEU A 20 -12.39 -10.16 11.07
C LEU A 20 -12.92 -8.73 11.10
N PRO A 21 -12.09 -7.73 10.74
CA PRO A 21 -12.57 -6.37 10.60
C PRO A 21 -13.71 -6.33 9.57
N ASN A 22 -14.75 -5.58 9.89
CA ASN A 22 -15.96 -5.50 9.07
C ASN A 22 -15.68 -4.62 7.84
N HIS A 23 -15.23 -5.26 6.77
CA HIS A 23 -15.13 -4.62 5.45
C HIS A 23 -16.29 -5.09 4.58
N ARG A 24 -16.89 -4.17 3.81
CA ARG A 24 -17.92 -4.48 2.79
C ARG A 24 -17.45 -5.44 1.68
N ASN A 25 -16.18 -5.87 1.73
CA ASN A 25 -15.50 -6.72 0.75
C ASN A 25 -15.26 -8.16 1.24
N VAL A 26 -15.74 -8.56 2.43
CA VAL A 26 -15.47 -9.88 3.03
C VAL A 26 -15.86 -11.06 2.13
N ASP A 27 -16.87 -10.88 1.28
CA ASP A 27 -17.38 -11.91 0.37
C ASP A 27 -16.69 -11.91 -1.00
N THR A 28 -15.78 -10.97 -1.26
CA THR A 28 -15.05 -10.91 -2.54
C THR A 28 -13.93 -11.97 -2.59
N SER A 29 -13.78 -12.63 -3.74
CA SER A 29 -12.78 -13.70 -3.94
C SER A 29 -11.34 -13.21 -3.79
N TRP A 30 -11.07 -11.98 -4.23
CA TRP A 30 -9.79 -11.29 -4.07
C TRP A 30 -9.43 -11.10 -2.59
N TRP A 31 -10.36 -10.62 -1.77
CA TRP A 31 -10.13 -10.40 -0.35
C TRP A 31 -9.88 -11.74 0.39
N GLN A 32 -10.66 -12.77 0.07
CA GLN A 32 -10.45 -14.11 0.62
C GLN A 32 -9.08 -14.69 0.24
N GLU A 33 -8.64 -14.47 -1.00
CA GLU A 33 -7.30 -14.85 -1.47
C GLU A 33 -6.21 -14.12 -0.68
N LEU A 34 -6.35 -12.80 -0.52
CA LEU A 34 -5.40 -11.97 0.22
C LEU A 34 -5.25 -12.47 1.67
N TRP A 35 -6.37 -12.70 2.35
CA TRP A 35 -6.40 -13.24 3.71
C TRP A 35 -5.82 -14.64 3.79
N ARG A 36 -6.10 -15.51 2.81
CA ARG A 36 -5.52 -16.84 2.74
C ARG A 36 -4.00 -16.79 2.63
N ARG A 37 -3.46 -15.87 1.83
CA ARG A 37 -2.00 -15.69 1.70
C ARG A 37 -1.36 -15.20 3.00
N HIS A 38 -2.02 -14.32 3.74
CA HIS A 38 -1.54 -13.81 5.02
C HIS A 38 -1.93 -14.68 6.24
N ALA A 39 -2.59 -15.82 6.03
CA ALA A 39 -3.10 -16.68 7.11
C ALA A 39 -2.00 -17.15 8.08
N HIS A 40 -0.79 -17.37 7.57
CA HIS A 40 0.38 -17.79 8.36
C HIS A 40 0.86 -16.73 9.38
N ILE A 41 0.41 -15.47 9.27
CA ILE A 41 0.65 -14.39 10.24
C ILE A 41 -0.62 -14.03 10.98
N THR A 42 -1.73 -13.83 10.25
CA THR A 42 -2.99 -13.37 10.84
C THR A 42 -3.64 -14.41 11.74
N THR A 43 -3.57 -15.70 11.40
CA THR A 43 -4.17 -16.77 12.23
C THR A 43 -3.55 -16.83 13.63
N PRO A 44 -2.22 -16.98 13.80
CA PRO A 44 -1.64 -17.06 15.14
C PRO A 44 -1.89 -15.78 15.96
N LEU A 45 -1.88 -14.59 15.35
CA LEU A 45 -2.19 -13.35 16.08
C LEU A 45 -3.64 -13.31 16.55
N ARG A 46 -4.59 -13.70 15.68
CA ARG A 46 -6.02 -13.75 16.02
C ARG A 46 -6.36 -14.82 17.05
N GLU A 47 -5.61 -15.92 17.12
CA GLU A 47 -5.72 -16.91 18.20
C GLU A 47 -5.39 -16.33 19.59
N ARG A 48 -4.62 -15.23 19.64
CA ARG A 48 -4.31 -14.49 20.87
C ARG A 48 -5.34 -13.41 21.20
N GLY A 49 -6.42 -13.31 20.42
CA GLY A 49 -7.44 -12.29 20.58
C GLY A 49 -7.06 -10.93 20.02
N LEU A 50 -5.99 -10.84 19.21
CA LEU A 50 -5.57 -9.61 18.56
C LEU A 50 -6.34 -9.40 17.26
N GLU A 51 -6.90 -8.21 17.07
CA GLU A 51 -7.59 -7.83 15.84
C GLU A 51 -6.55 -7.50 14.77
N CYS A 52 -6.58 -8.25 13.67
CA CYS A 52 -5.72 -8.04 12.51
C CYS A 52 -6.51 -7.41 11.38
N GLU A 53 -5.88 -6.51 10.65
CA GLU A 53 -6.36 -5.93 9.40
C GLU A 53 -5.27 -6.07 8.34
N ILE A 54 -5.66 -6.33 7.10
CA ILE A 54 -4.73 -6.31 5.96
C ILE A 54 -5.04 -5.07 5.15
N GLU A 55 -4.12 -4.13 5.15
CA GLU A 55 -4.24 -2.88 4.41
C GLU A 55 -3.12 -2.75 3.38
N PHE A 56 -3.36 -1.96 2.34
CA PHE A 56 -2.30 -1.60 1.41
C PHE A 56 -1.55 -0.40 1.98
N GLY A 57 -0.31 -0.62 2.41
CA GLY A 57 0.57 0.43 2.90
C GLY A 57 1.17 1.27 1.77
N LEU A 58 2.36 1.85 2.00
CA LEU A 58 3.01 2.71 1.02
C LEU A 58 3.35 2.02 -0.31
N SER A 59 3.68 0.72 -0.27
CA SER A 59 4.11 -0.03 -1.46
C SER A 59 3.66 -1.50 -1.48
N ALA A 60 3.15 -2.02 -0.37
CA ALA A 60 2.83 -3.43 -0.21
C ALA A 60 1.71 -3.64 0.80
N TYR A 61 1.09 -4.82 0.75
CA TYR A 61 0.14 -5.24 1.77
C TYR A 61 0.86 -5.47 3.11
N ILE A 62 0.33 -4.86 4.16
CA ILE A 62 0.81 -4.97 5.53
C ILE A 62 -0.28 -5.56 6.41
N VAL A 63 0.13 -6.18 7.52
CA VAL A 63 -0.80 -6.60 8.57
C VAL A 63 -0.73 -5.57 9.69
N ARG A 64 -1.82 -4.83 9.90
CA ARG A 64 -1.99 -3.93 11.03
C ARG A 64 -2.70 -4.66 12.17
N VAL A 65 -2.23 -4.47 13.40
CA VAL A 65 -2.79 -5.14 14.59
C VAL A 65 -3.07 -4.12 15.67
N SER A 66 -4.32 -4.03 16.12
CA SER A 66 -4.69 -3.15 17.24
C SER A 66 -4.27 -3.77 18.57
N LEU A 67 -3.59 -3.01 19.43
CA LEU A 67 -3.19 -3.42 20.78
C LEU A 67 -4.10 -2.80 21.86
N PRO A 68 -4.17 -3.39 23.08
CA PRO A 68 -5.06 -2.91 24.14
C PRO A 68 -4.74 -1.53 24.72
N ASP A 69 -3.56 -0.98 24.42
CA ASP A 69 -3.09 0.33 24.89
C ASP A 69 -3.13 1.39 23.80
N ASP A 70 -4.03 1.22 22.83
CA ASP A 70 -4.27 2.11 21.68
C ASP A 70 -3.10 2.26 20.70
N SER A 71 -1.97 1.60 20.98
CA SER A 71 -0.90 1.41 20.01
C SER A 71 -1.26 0.33 18.97
N TYR A 72 -0.49 0.27 17.89
CA TYR A 72 -0.68 -0.75 16.87
C TYR A 72 0.65 -1.39 16.47
N LEU A 73 0.59 -2.65 16.04
CA LEU A 73 1.70 -3.30 15.35
C LEU A 73 1.50 -3.18 13.84
N ILE A 74 2.59 -2.90 13.13
CA ILE A 74 2.67 -3.05 11.68
C ILE A 74 3.60 -4.21 11.39
N ILE A 75 3.14 -5.18 10.61
CA ILE A 75 3.95 -6.26 10.06
C ILE A 75 3.98 -6.10 8.55
N SER A 76 5.15 -5.76 8.00
CA SER A 76 5.32 -5.44 6.60
C SER A 76 6.43 -6.27 5.95
N PRO A 77 6.37 -6.49 4.63
CA PRO A 77 7.56 -6.92 3.88
C PRO A 77 8.62 -5.80 3.86
N PRO A 78 9.87 -6.12 3.46
CA PRO A 78 10.90 -5.11 3.20
C PRO A 78 10.41 -4.13 2.13
N GLN A 79 10.66 -2.83 2.35
CA GLN A 79 10.18 -1.78 1.46
C GLN A 79 11.13 -1.55 0.27
N GLU A 80 12.44 -1.81 0.45
CA GLU A 80 13.45 -1.58 -0.58
C GLU A 80 14.50 -2.72 -0.64
N PRO A 81 14.77 -3.28 -1.84
CA PRO A 81 13.99 -3.09 -3.07
C PRO A 81 12.56 -3.66 -2.93
N PRO A 82 11.57 -3.14 -3.68
CA PRO A 82 10.24 -3.72 -3.72
C PRO A 82 10.31 -5.21 -4.04
N SER A 83 9.61 -6.04 -3.26
CA SER A 83 9.60 -7.47 -3.50
C SER A 83 8.84 -7.79 -4.79
N GLU A 84 9.48 -8.47 -5.74
CA GLU A 84 8.79 -9.06 -6.91
C GLU A 84 7.85 -10.22 -6.52
N ARG A 85 7.79 -10.59 -5.23
CA ARG A 85 7.00 -11.71 -4.74
C ARG A 85 5.55 -11.34 -4.51
N LEU A 86 4.68 -12.34 -4.67
CA LEU A 86 3.27 -12.21 -4.39
C LEU A 86 3.02 -11.76 -2.93
N PRO A 87 1.97 -10.95 -2.69
CA PRO A 87 1.58 -10.55 -1.34
C PRO A 87 1.43 -11.74 -0.38
N GLY A 88 1.93 -11.60 0.84
CA GLY A 88 1.92 -12.65 1.85
C GLY A 88 3.05 -13.68 1.73
N ASN A 89 4.02 -13.54 0.83
CA ASN A 89 5.21 -14.39 0.81
C ASN A 89 6.50 -13.61 0.46
N PRO A 90 6.88 -12.60 1.24
CA PRO A 90 8.09 -11.82 1.00
C PRO A 90 9.37 -12.62 1.31
N GLU A 91 10.52 -12.01 1.13
CA GLU A 91 11.84 -12.54 1.49
C GLU A 91 12.17 -12.42 2.98
N GLY A 92 11.52 -11.49 3.68
CA GLY A 92 11.65 -11.24 5.11
C GLY A 92 10.43 -10.52 5.66
N TRP A 93 10.41 -10.28 6.96
CA TRP A 93 9.36 -9.53 7.64
C TRP A 93 9.98 -8.50 8.57
N ILE A 94 9.36 -7.33 8.64
CA ILE A 94 9.66 -6.28 9.60
C ILE A 94 8.41 -6.10 10.45
N ALA A 95 8.56 -6.09 11.77
CA ALA A 95 7.49 -5.79 12.70
C ALA A 95 7.85 -4.58 13.56
N THR A 96 7.03 -3.54 13.48
CA THR A 96 7.16 -2.33 14.29
C THR A 96 5.94 -2.16 15.20
N ARG A 97 6.12 -1.42 16.28
CA ARG A 97 5.07 -0.94 17.15
C ARG A 97 5.10 0.58 17.18
N GLU A 98 3.93 1.16 17.00
CA GLU A 98 3.74 2.59 16.85
C GLU A 98 2.46 3.05 17.58
N HIS A 99 2.40 4.33 17.94
CA HIS A 99 1.21 4.94 18.53
C HIS A 99 0.82 6.20 17.74
N PRO A 100 -0.48 6.37 17.38
CA PRO A 100 -0.90 7.48 16.52
C PRO A 100 -0.61 8.85 17.14
N ASP A 101 -0.78 8.97 18.47
CA ASP A 101 -0.58 10.24 19.19
C ASP A 101 0.82 10.39 19.84
N ASP A 102 1.65 9.34 19.82
CA ASP A 102 2.97 9.36 20.44
C ASP A 102 4.04 8.97 19.43
N GLN A 103 4.57 9.98 18.74
CA GLN A 103 5.65 9.82 17.77
C GLN A 103 6.97 9.34 18.40
N ALA A 104 7.13 9.42 19.72
CA ALA A 104 8.29 8.87 20.40
C ALA A 104 8.19 7.35 20.58
N LEU A 105 6.97 6.79 20.50
CA LEU A 105 6.75 5.35 20.50
C LEU A 105 6.93 4.79 19.09
N PHE A 106 8.18 4.60 18.68
CA PHE A 106 8.54 3.77 17.53
C PHE A 106 9.51 2.69 17.98
N GLU A 107 9.10 1.44 17.90
CA GLU A 107 9.90 0.29 18.30
C GLU A 107 9.94 -0.77 17.18
N VAL A 108 11.13 -1.26 16.85
CA VAL A 108 11.30 -2.44 15.98
C VAL A 108 11.34 -3.69 16.85
N LEU A 109 10.37 -4.58 16.68
CA LEU A 109 10.23 -5.82 17.45
C LEU A 109 10.95 -6.98 16.78
N TYR A 110 10.98 -6.96 15.45
CA TYR A 110 11.54 -8.05 14.65
C TYR A 110 11.90 -7.54 13.25
N ASP A 111 13.05 -7.96 12.72
CA ASP A 111 13.47 -7.61 11.37
C ASP A 111 14.31 -8.73 10.73
N SER A 112 13.64 -9.59 9.95
CA SER A 112 14.30 -10.61 9.14
C SER A 112 14.55 -10.19 7.69
N ALA A 113 14.44 -8.89 7.38
CA ALA A 113 14.70 -8.41 6.03
C ALA A 113 16.16 -8.69 5.63
N PRO A 114 16.42 -9.16 4.40
CA PRO A 114 17.78 -9.33 3.92
C PRO A 114 18.49 -7.98 3.89
N SER A 115 19.74 -7.94 4.36
CA SER A 115 20.57 -6.73 4.23
C SER A 115 20.98 -6.55 2.77
N GLY A 116 20.70 -5.37 2.21
CA GLY A 116 21.23 -4.97 0.91
C GLY A 116 22.71 -4.57 0.96
N ASP A 117 23.26 -4.30 2.15
CA ASP A 117 24.66 -3.94 2.36
C ASP A 117 25.50 -5.20 2.73
N PRO A 118 26.46 -5.61 1.88
CA PRO A 118 27.36 -6.73 2.16
C PRO A 118 28.28 -6.51 3.38
N GLY A 119 28.44 -5.27 3.84
CA GLY A 119 29.29 -4.89 4.97
C GLY A 119 28.55 -4.68 6.29
N ALA A 120 27.21 -4.70 6.28
CA ALA A 120 26.43 -4.48 7.49
C ALA A 120 26.53 -5.70 8.44
N PRO A 121 26.58 -5.48 9.77
CA PRO A 121 26.47 -6.56 10.74
C PRO A 121 25.20 -7.37 10.48
N GLN A 122 25.34 -8.68 10.33
CA GLN A 122 24.19 -9.55 10.11
C GLN A 122 23.28 -9.51 11.33
N ARG A 123 22.04 -9.05 11.14
CA ARG A 123 21.02 -9.08 12.18
C ARG A 123 20.73 -10.53 12.58
N PRO A 124 20.51 -10.82 13.87
CA PRO A 124 20.20 -12.17 14.33
C PRO A 124 19.02 -12.79 13.56
N GLU A 125 18.00 -12.00 13.25
CA GLU A 125 16.76 -12.47 12.64
C GLU A 125 16.86 -12.66 11.12
N ALA A 126 17.92 -12.15 10.47
CA ALA A 126 18.06 -12.18 9.01
C ALA A 126 18.06 -13.60 8.43
N HIS A 127 18.54 -14.59 9.21
CA HIS A 127 18.54 -16.00 8.76
C HIS A 127 17.15 -16.66 8.77
N HIS A 128 16.14 -16.01 9.35
CA HIS A 128 14.77 -16.52 9.37
C HIS A 128 14.04 -16.28 8.05
N GLY A 129 14.39 -15.22 7.30
CA GLY A 129 13.71 -14.83 6.07
C GLY A 129 12.20 -14.71 6.26
N SER A 130 11.42 -15.31 5.36
CA SER A 130 9.96 -15.23 5.31
C SER A 130 9.21 -16.07 6.35
N ARG A 131 9.91 -16.79 7.23
CA ARG A 131 9.30 -17.67 8.23
C ARG A 131 8.52 -16.85 9.24
N ALA A 132 7.21 -17.08 9.35
CA ALA A 132 6.37 -16.39 10.33
C ALA A 132 6.58 -16.87 11.78
N ARG A 133 7.00 -18.11 12.01
CA ARG A 133 7.11 -18.64 13.39
C ARG A 133 8.04 -17.81 14.30
N PRO A 134 9.30 -17.50 13.91
CA PRO A 134 10.18 -16.68 14.75
C PRO A 134 9.67 -15.24 14.94
N LEU A 135 9.00 -14.70 13.93
CA LEU A 135 8.33 -13.40 14.00
C LEU A 135 7.23 -13.40 15.08
N ILE A 136 6.32 -14.40 15.05
CA ILE A 136 5.25 -14.53 16.04
C ILE A 136 5.82 -14.75 17.45
N GLU A 137 6.87 -15.56 17.59
CA GLU A 137 7.54 -15.79 18.88
C GLU A 137 8.16 -14.49 19.45
N ALA A 138 8.75 -13.64 18.59
CA ALA A 138 9.29 -12.34 19.00
C ALA A 138 8.19 -11.36 19.43
N ILE A 139 7.10 -11.29 18.67
CA ILE A 139 5.92 -10.48 19.02
C ILE A 139 5.36 -10.93 20.37
N ASP A 140 5.15 -12.23 20.58
CA ASP A 140 4.62 -12.77 21.83
C ASP A 140 5.49 -12.42 23.03
N HIS A 141 6.79 -12.64 22.90
CA HIS A 141 7.73 -12.34 23.95
C HIS A 141 7.66 -10.86 24.34
N ARG A 142 7.60 -9.97 23.36
CA ARG A 142 7.53 -8.53 23.60
C ARG A 142 6.18 -8.08 24.17
N LEU A 143 5.07 -8.55 23.61
CA LEU A 143 3.73 -8.22 24.13
C LEU A 143 3.51 -8.78 25.54
N THR A 144 4.09 -9.94 25.86
CA THR A 144 4.08 -10.49 27.23
C THR A 144 4.85 -9.60 28.20
N GLN A 145 6.04 -9.13 27.83
CA GLN A 145 6.83 -8.21 28.66
C GLN A 145 6.08 -6.90 28.97
N LEU A 146 5.28 -6.44 28.00
CA LEU A 146 4.48 -5.22 28.12
C LEU A 146 3.10 -5.46 28.78
N GLY A 147 2.70 -6.73 28.97
CA GLY A 147 1.38 -7.08 29.51
C GLY A 147 0.22 -6.79 28.53
N LEU A 148 0.50 -6.74 27.23
CA LEU A 148 -0.44 -6.34 26.16
C LEU A 148 -1.15 -7.51 25.48
N LEU A 149 -0.89 -8.75 25.91
CA LEU A 149 -1.66 -9.88 25.40
C LEU A 149 -3.07 -9.86 26.01
N PRO A 150 -4.13 -9.94 25.17
CA PRO A 150 -5.49 -10.03 25.66
C PRO A 150 -5.64 -11.21 26.62
N HIS A 151 -6.12 -10.94 27.82
CA HIS A 151 -6.47 -12.00 28.76
C HIS A 151 -7.80 -12.61 28.28
N PRO A 152 -7.98 -13.95 28.38
CA PRO A 152 -9.25 -14.55 28.06
C PRO A 152 -10.32 -13.95 28.97
N VAL A 153 -11.23 -13.15 28.40
CA VAL A 153 -12.43 -12.69 29.08
C VAL A 153 -13.23 -13.93 29.43
N VAL A 154 -13.19 -14.32 30.71
CA VAL A 154 -14.08 -15.34 31.25
C VAL A 154 -15.50 -14.80 31.08
N PRO A 155 -16.42 -15.50 30.40
CA PRO A 155 -17.76 -14.97 30.19
C PRO A 155 -18.46 -14.86 31.54
N HIS A 156 -18.79 -13.63 31.95
CA HIS A 156 -19.75 -13.41 33.01
C HIS A 156 -21.10 -13.97 32.54
N GLU A 157 -21.64 -14.90 33.32
CA GLU A 157 -22.97 -15.47 33.15
C GLU A 157 -24.03 -14.37 33.06
N GLY A 158 -24.81 -14.40 31.98
CA GLY A 158 -25.82 -13.39 31.70
C GLY A 158 -26.87 -13.82 30.67
N SER A 159 -27.37 -15.06 30.81
CA SER A 159 -28.62 -15.63 30.28
C SER A 159 -28.95 -15.62 28.76
N PRO A 160 -29.69 -16.63 28.28
CA PRO A 160 -29.70 -17.05 26.88
C PRO A 160 -30.96 -16.60 26.13
N VAL A 161 -30.82 -16.32 24.84
CA VAL A 161 -31.93 -16.37 23.88
C VAL A 161 -31.54 -17.27 22.70
N HIS A 162 -32.53 -18.06 22.28
CA HIS A 162 -32.54 -19.29 21.50
C HIS A 162 -31.84 -19.31 20.12
N PRO A 163 -31.57 -20.53 19.60
CA PRO A 163 -30.71 -20.75 18.44
C PRO A 163 -31.47 -20.60 17.12
N ALA A 164 -30.83 -20.02 16.11
CA ALA A 164 -31.23 -20.17 14.71
C ALA A 164 -30.29 -21.15 14.02
N GLN A 165 -30.90 -22.14 13.37
CA GLN A 165 -30.31 -23.35 12.81
C GLN A 165 -29.31 -23.06 11.69
N SER A 166 -28.20 -23.81 11.69
CA SER A 166 -27.30 -23.90 10.55
C SER A 166 -27.94 -24.74 9.44
N THR A 167 -28.22 -24.12 8.30
CA THR A 167 -28.52 -24.80 7.04
C THR A 167 -27.20 -25.27 6.39
N PRO A 168 -27.08 -26.54 5.94
CA PRO A 168 -25.88 -27.04 5.29
C PRO A 168 -25.97 -26.84 3.78
N HIS A 169 -24.93 -26.33 3.11
CA HIS A 169 -24.74 -26.38 1.65
C HIS A 169 -23.24 -26.30 1.29
N PRO A 170 -22.81 -26.78 0.10
CA PRO A 170 -22.35 -28.14 -0.08
C PRO A 170 -20.85 -28.24 -0.42
N ARG A 171 -20.35 -29.49 -0.39
CA ARG A 171 -18.98 -29.90 -0.75
C ARG A 171 -18.48 -29.24 -2.03
N GLN A 172 -17.36 -28.51 -1.91
CA GLN A 172 -16.57 -28.05 -3.06
C GLN A 172 -15.97 -29.24 -3.80
N VAL A 173 -16.19 -29.27 -5.11
CA VAL A 173 -15.52 -30.18 -6.06
C VAL A 173 -14.11 -29.64 -6.32
N PRO A 174 -13.06 -30.48 -6.39
CA PRO A 174 -11.73 -30.01 -6.78
C PRO A 174 -11.66 -29.81 -8.29
N VAL A 175 -11.23 -28.63 -8.75
CA VAL A 175 -10.89 -28.35 -10.15
C VAL A 175 -9.41 -27.94 -10.22
N PRO A 176 -8.64 -28.41 -11.21
CA PRO A 176 -7.18 -28.45 -11.14
C PRO A 176 -6.49 -27.22 -11.76
N ASP A 177 -5.21 -27.14 -11.41
CA ASP A 177 -4.08 -26.47 -12.06
C ASP A 177 -3.90 -24.94 -11.94
N THR A 178 -2.98 -24.61 -11.03
CA THR A 178 -2.38 -23.33 -10.65
C THR A 178 -1.55 -22.62 -11.75
N ALA A 179 -1.58 -23.06 -13.00
CA ALA A 179 -0.72 -22.53 -14.05
C ALA A 179 -1.34 -21.36 -14.85
N ASP A 180 -2.66 -21.11 -14.75
CA ASP A 180 -3.36 -20.16 -15.63
C ASP A 180 -3.61 -18.78 -15.00
N HIS A 181 -3.32 -18.59 -13.71
CA HIS A 181 -3.66 -17.34 -13.00
C HIS A 181 -2.71 -16.17 -13.31
N ALA A 182 -1.51 -16.45 -13.85
CA ALA A 182 -0.52 -15.44 -14.19
C ALA A 182 -0.85 -14.64 -15.47
N ARG A 183 -1.97 -14.93 -16.16
CA ARG A 183 -2.37 -14.25 -17.40
C ARG A 183 -3.64 -13.41 -17.30
N ASN A 184 -4.27 -13.35 -16.12
CA ASN A 184 -5.65 -12.84 -16.01
C ASN A 184 -5.77 -11.35 -15.66
N TYR A 185 -4.67 -10.64 -15.36
CA TYR A 185 -4.72 -9.26 -14.85
C TYR A 185 -3.91 -8.27 -15.70
N VAL A 186 -4.13 -8.26 -17.02
CA VAL A 186 -3.40 -7.42 -17.99
C VAL A 186 -3.31 -5.95 -17.57
N TYR A 187 -4.40 -5.37 -17.06
CA TYR A 187 -4.40 -3.96 -16.61
C TYR A 187 -3.72 -3.76 -15.25
N GLY A 188 -3.77 -4.76 -14.37
CA GLY A 188 -3.02 -4.73 -13.10
C GLY A 188 -1.52 -4.79 -13.33
N ASP A 189 -1.07 -5.67 -14.25
CA ASP A 189 0.33 -5.78 -14.64
C ASP A 189 0.83 -4.49 -15.31
N ALA A 190 -0.02 -3.83 -16.10
CA ALA A 190 0.31 -2.54 -16.73
C ALA A 190 0.48 -1.41 -15.69
N ILE A 191 -0.37 -1.36 -14.67
CA ILE A 191 -0.27 -0.37 -13.57
C ILE A 191 0.97 -0.67 -12.71
N LEU A 192 1.26 -1.94 -12.45
CA LEU A 192 2.47 -2.35 -11.73
C LEU A 192 3.72 -1.90 -12.49
N ALA A 193 3.81 -2.18 -13.79
CA ALA A 193 4.94 -1.75 -14.62
C ALA A 193 5.08 -0.21 -14.68
N LEU A 194 3.97 0.53 -14.65
CA LEU A 194 4.00 2.00 -14.56
C LEU A 194 4.56 2.47 -13.20
N THR A 195 4.18 1.79 -12.12
CA THR A 195 4.64 2.06 -10.76
C THR A 195 6.13 1.75 -10.62
N ASP A 196 6.61 0.63 -11.19
CA ASP A 196 8.03 0.29 -11.21
C ASP A 196 8.86 1.35 -11.97
N ARG A 197 8.34 1.86 -13.10
CA ARG A 197 8.97 2.96 -13.83
C ARG A 197 9.00 4.26 -13.03
N LEU A 198 7.96 4.52 -12.21
CA LEU A 198 7.89 5.70 -11.34
C LEU A 198 8.94 5.61 -10.23
N ASN A 199 9.05 4.43 -9.59
CA ASN A 199 10.04 4.17 -8.56
C ASN A 199 11.49 4.22 -9.10
N GLY A 200 11.68 3.81 -10.35
CA GLY A 200 12.96 3.88 -11.05
C GLY A 200 13.26 5.22 -11.74
N ALA A 201 12.42 6.25 -11.58
CA ALA A 201 12.61 7.53 -12.25
C ALA A 201 13.84 8.29 -11.70
N GLU A 202 14.77 8.64 -12.58
CA GLU A 202 15.99 9.37 -12.20
C GLU A 202 15.76 10.87 -11.94
N SER A 203 14.60 11.40 -12.33
CA SER A 203 14.24 12.80 -12.15
C SER A 203 12.77 13.00 -11.81
N HIS A 204 12.47 14.09 -11.08
CA HIS A 204 11.08 14.47 -10.80
C HIS A 204 10.32 14.87 -12.08
N ALA A 205 11.02 15.28 -13.14
CA ALA A 205 10.40 15.56 -14.43
C ALA A 205 9.91 14.26 -15.11
N ASP A 206 10.68 13.18 -15.02
CA ASP A 206 10.28 11.86 -15.52
C ASP A 206 9.15 11.28 -14.69
N ALA A 207 9.21 11.44 -13.36
CA ALA A 207 8.13 11.05 -12.46
C ALA A 207 6.83 11.83 -12.77
N ALA A 208 6.92 13.13 -13.04
CA ALA A 208 5.78 13.94 -13.46
C ALA A 208 5.18 13.47 -14.80
N ALA A 209 6.02 13.08 -15.77
CA ALA A 209 5.54 12.54 -17.04
C ALA A 209 4.84 11.17 -16.90
N LEU A 210 5.26 10.36 -15.92
CA LEU A 210 4.57 9.12 -15.56
C LEU A 210 3.24 9.41 -14.85
N LEU A 211 3.24 10.36 -13.92
CA LEU A 211 2.03 10.81 -13.22
C LEU A 211 0.98 11.40 -14.18
N HIS A 212 1.42 12.10 -15.23
CA HIS A 212 0.54 12.60 -16.29
C HIS A 212 -0.28 11.50 -16.97
N GLN A 213 0.26 10.29 -17.14
CA GLN A 213 -0.50 9.16 -17.71
C GLN A 213 -1.69 8.72 -16.82
N ILE A 214 -1.66 9.06 -15.53
CA ILE A 214 -2.74 8.78 -14.59
C ILE A 214 -3.73 9.95 -14.53
N LEU A 215 -3.20 11.17 -14.44
CA LEU A 215 -3.96 12.38 -14.12
C LEU A 215 -4.44 13.20 -15.32
N ASP A 216 -4.03 12.88 -16.56
CA ASP A 216 -4.53 13.61 -17.73
C ASP A 216 -6.07 13.58 -17.76
N PRO A 217 -6.75 14.74 -17.77
CA PRO A 217 -8.20 14.81 -17.56
C PRO A 217 -9.02 14.25 -18.73
N ILE A 218 -8.38 13.87 -19.84
CA ILE A 218 -9.06 13.39 -21.05
C ILE A 218 -8.67 11.94 -21.36
N ASN A 219 -7.40 11.60 -21.22
CA ASN A 219 -6.83 10.32 -21.63
C ASN A 219 -6.16 9.58 -20.48
N GLY A 220 -6.11 10.18 -19.29
CA GLY A 220 -5.50 9.60 -18.12
C GLY A 220 -6.28 8.38 -17.63
N LEU A 221 -5.58 7.53 -16.89
CA LEU A 221 -6.16 6.31 -16.35
C LEU A 221 -7.40 6.58 -15.48
N LEU A 222 -7.40 7.64 -14.66
CA LEU A 222 -8.55 7.95 -13.80
C LEU A 222 -9.81 8.27 -14.62
N GLU A 223 -9.67 9.03 -15.71
CA GLU A 223 -10.82 9.33 -16.59
C GLU A 223 -11.36 8.05 -17.24
N ARG A 224 -10.45 7.18 -17.73
CA ARG A 224 -10.86 5.90 -18.35
C ARG A 224 -11.48 4.93 -17.34
N LEU A 225 -11.04 4.95 -16.09
CA LEU A 225 -11.66 4.18 -15.02
C LEU A 225 -13.06 4.73 -14.68
N GLY A 226 -13.22 6.05 -14.61
CA GLY A 226 -14.53 6.69 -14.43
C GLY A 226 -15.53 6.27 -15.52
N GLU A 227 -15.14 6.39 -16.80
CA GLU A 227 -15.93 5.92 -17.94
C GLU A 227 -16.27 4.43 -17.84
N PHE A 228 -15.32 3.60 -17.41
CA PHE A 228 -15.52 2.16 -17.26
C PHE A 228 -16.56 1.83 -16.20
N PHE A 229 -16.48 2.47 -15.02
CA PHE A 229 -17.45 2.24 -13.94
C PHE A 229 -18.84 2.76 -14.29
N GLU A 230 -18.93 3.89 -15.00
CA GLU A 230 -20.20 4.39 -15.52
C GLU A 230 -20.83 3.41 -16.53
N ALA A 231 -20.03 2.87 -17.46
CA ALA A 231 -20.49 1.83 -18.39
C ALA A 231 -20.90 0.54 -17.67
N ALA A 232 -20.20 0.16 -16.60
CA ALA A 232 -20.57 -0.98 -15.76
C ALA A 232 -21.89 -0.73 -15.03
N GLY A 233 -22.13 0.50 -14.53
CA GLY A 233 -23.40 0.91 -13.94
C GLY A 233 -24.56 0.85 -14.92
N GLU A 234 -24.37 1.32 -16.16
CA GLU A 234 -25.36 1.17 -17.23
C GLU A 234 -25.64 -0.31 -17.54
N LYS A 235 -24.60 -1.16 -17.50
CA LYS A 235 -24.79 -2.61 -17.67
C LYS A 235 -25.58 -3.23 -16.51
N ALA A 236 -25.35 -2.77 -15.28
CA ALA A 236 -26.06 -3.26 -14.10
C ALA A 236 -27.57 -2.95 -14.16
N LYS A 237 -27.97 -1.83 -14.75
CA LYS A 237 -29.38 -1.46 -14.97
C LYS A 237 -30.15 -2.40 -15.90
N GLU A 238 -29.45 -3.24 -16.68
CA GLU A 238 -30.09 -4.27 -17.49
C GLU A 238 -30.61 -5.46 -16.65
N ALA A 239 -30.19 -5.58 -15.39
CA ALA A 239 -30.72 -6.60 -14.49
C ALA A 239 -32.22 -6.36 -14.21
N VAL A 240 -32.97 -7.45 -14.11
CA VAL A 240 -34.42 -7.39 -13.84
C VAL A 240 -34.66 -7.26 -12.32
N GLU A 241 -33.65 -7.62 -11.53
CA GLU A 241 -33.62 -7.57 -10.08
C GLU A 241 -33.34 -6.16 -9.54
N ASP A 242 -33.94 -5.83 -8.39
CA ASP A 242 -33.81 -4.52 -7.71
C ASP A 242 -32.34 -4.20 -7.34
N ASP A 243 -31.57 -5.24 -6.99
CA ASP A 243 -30.14 -5.16 -6.67
C ASP A 243 -29.29 -4.55 -7.81
N GLY A 244 -29.76 -4.62 -9.06
CA GLY A 244 -29.08 -4.02 -10.20
C GLY A 244 -29.11 -2.48 -10.18
N PHE A 245 -30.17 -1.89 -9.63
CA PHE A 245 -30.28 -0.44 -9.49
C PHE A 245 -29.37 0.07 -8.38
N ASP A 246 -29.33 -0.58 -7.23
CA ASP A 246 -28.43 -0.24 -6.13
C ASP A 246 -26.96 -0.31 -6.59
N LEU A 247 -26.59 -1.41 -7.26
CA LEU A 247 -25.25 -1.55 -7.83
C LEU A 247 -24.94 -0.46 -8.87
N SER A 248 -25.91 -0.05 -9.68
CA SER A 248 -25.69 1.03 -10.64
C SER A 248 -25.41 2.38 -9.98
N TYR A 249 -26.01 2.65 -8.82
CA TYR A 249 -25.72 3.84 -8.03
C TYR A 249 -24.33 3.77 -7.41
N ASP A 250 -23.96 2.63 -6.80
CA ASP A 250 -22.62 2.44 -6.23
C ASP A 250 -21.51 2.63 -7.29
N LEU A 251 -21.71 2.11 -8.51
CA LEU A 251 -20.75 2.25 -9.60
C LEU A 251 -20.69 3.67 -10.16
N ALA A 252 -21.82 4.39 -10.21
CA ALA A 252 -21.85 5.79 -10.61
C ALA A 252 -21.18 6.70 -9.57
N ASP A 253 -21.37 6.41 -8.28
CA ASP A 253 -20.73 7.12 -7.18
C ASP A 253 -19.21 6.91 -7.23
N ALA A 254 -18.76 5.66 -7.40
CA ALA A 254 -17.34 5.35 -7.58
C ALA A 254 -16.72 6.07 -8.79
N ALA A 255 -17.44 6.15 -9.91
CA ALA A 255 -16.98 6.90 -11.09
C ALA A 255 -16.82 8.41 -10.78
N ALA A 256 -17.72 8.99 -9.99
CA ALA A 256 -17.65 10.38 -9.56
C ALA A 256 -16.48 10.60 -8.59
N GLU A 257 -16.28 9.71 -7.62
CA GLU A 257 -15.15 9.78 -6.67
C GLU A 257 -13.80 9.70 -7.40
N ILE A 258 -13.67 8.83 -8.40
CA ILE A 258 -12.43 8.71 -9.20
C ILE A 258 -12.13 10.00 -9.97
N ARG A 259 -13.14 10.63 -10.57
CA ARG A 259 -12.97 11.91 -11.27
C ARG A 259 -12.63 13.04 -10.30
N ASN A 260 -13.31 13.09 -9.15
CA ASN A 260 -13.00 14.06 -8.09
C ASN A 260 -11.56 13.89 -7.57
N LEU A 261 -11.07 12.66 -7.42
CA LEU A 261 -9.66 12.42 -7.08
C LEU A 261 -8.70 12.99 -8.14
N GLY A 262 -9.03 12.86 -9.42
CA GLY A 262 -8.29 13.50 -10.50
C GLY A 262 -8.28 15.03 -10.39
N GLU A 263 -9.42 15.63 -10.06
CA GLU A 263 -9.54 17.06 -9.78
C GLU A 263 -8.75 17.48 -8.53
N GLU A 264 -8.73 16.71 -7.45
CA GLU A 264 -7.93 17.03 -6.26
C GLU A 264 -6.43 17.00 -6.55
N LEU A 265 -6.00 16.07 -7.42
CA LEU A 265 -4.60 15.85 -7.77
C LEU A 265 -4.13 16.63 -9.00
N HIS A 266 -4.96 17.45 -9.65
CA HIS A 266 -4.61 18.13 -10.91
C HIS A 266 -3.31 18.96 -10.87
N VAL A 267 -2.96 19.52 -9.70
CA VAL A 267 -1.70 20.28 -9.50
C VAL A 267 -0.51 19.42 -9.11
N ALA A 268 -0.70 18.14 -8.80
CA ALA A 268 0.35 17.25 -8.31
C ALA A 268 1.46 17.06 -9.34
N GLU A 269 1.11 16.99 -10.63
CA GLU A 269 2.07 16.92 -11.74
C GLU A 269 2.99 18.15 -11.78
N ASP A 270 2.41 19.35 -11.77
CA ASP A 270 3.17 20.60 -11.80
C ASP A 270 4.02 20.79 -10.55
N ARG A 271 3.49 20.39 -9.38
CA ARG A 271 4.26 20.38 -8.13
C ARG A 271 5.43 19.42 -8.21
N MET A 272 5.23 18.21 -8.75
CA MET A 272 6.30 17.23 -8.94
C MET A 272 7.37 17.74 -9.90
N ARG A 273 6.97 18.38 -11.01
CA ARG A 273 7.90 19.03 -11.95
C ARG A 273 8.73 20.13 -11.29
N ALA A 274 8.11 20.92 -10.41
CA ALA A 274 8.77 21.99 -9.67
C ALA A 274 9.80 21.51 -8.62
N LEU A 275 9.81 20.22 -8.26
CA LEU A 275 10.84 19.64 -7.40
C LEU A 275 12.19 19.44 -8.12
N THR A 276 12.22 19.54 -9.46
CA THR A 276 13.47 19.53 -10.21
C THR A 276 14.18 20.88 -10.04
N PRO A 277 15.42 20.92 -9.49
CA PRO A 277 16.14 22.18 -9.35
C PRO A 277 16.37 22.80 -10.74
N LEU A 278 15.86 24.02 -10.98
CA LEU A 278 16.32 24.78 -12.13
C LEU A 278 17.81 25.02 -11.96
N VAL A 279 18.62 24.40 -12.83
CA VAL A 279 20.04 24.78 -12.98
C VAL A 279 20.06 26.29 -13.18
N PRO A 280 20.73 27.07 -12.32
CA PRO A 280 20.83 28.51 -12.53
C PRO A 280 21.45 28.72 -13.91
N ALA A 281 20.76 29.50 -14.76
CA ALA A 281 21.27 29.87 -16.07
C ALA A 281 22.74 30.28 -15.92
N PRO A 282 23.64 29.85 -16.83
CA PRO A 282 25.02 30.30 -16.81
C PRO A 282 25.00 31.82 -16.71
N ARG A 283 25.53 32.37 -15.61
CA ARG A 283 25.68 33.82 -15.48
C ARG A 283 26.58 34.23 -16.65
N LEU A 284 25.98 34.82 -17.67
CA LEU A 284 26.72 35.48 -18.74
C LEU A 284 27.76 36.37 -18.05
N PRO A 285 29.05 36.29 -18.42
CA PRO A 285 30.06 37.14 -17.82
C PRO A 285 29.58 38.57 -17.99
N SER A 286 29.36 39.23 -16.85
CA SER A 286 29.00 40.63 -16.75
C SER A 286 30.03 41.40 -17.55
N THR A 287 29.66 41.74 -18.78
CA THR A 287 30.52 42.49 -19.68
C THR A 287 30.52 43.87 -19.07
N ALA A 288 31.60 44.17 -18.34
CA ALA A 288 31.86 45.49 -17.82
C ALA A 288 31.53 46.49 -18.92
N ALA A 289 30.58 47.38 -18.60
CA ALA A 289 30.12 48.44 -19.49
C ALA A 289 31.33 49.29 -19.88
N ARG A 290 31.98 48.91 -20.98
CA ARG A 290 32.95 49.73 -21.68
C ARG A 290 32.11 50.78 -22.40
N ALA A 291 32.14 51.99 -21.86
CA ALA A 291 31.46 53.17 -22.36
C ALA A 291 31.50 53.24 -23.91
N PRO A 292 30.41 53.67 -24.57
CA PRO A 292 30.34 53.77 -26.01
C PRO A 292 31.41 54.76 -26.51
N SER A 293 32.40 54.23 -27.21
CA SER A 293 33.36 55.04 -27.96
C SER A 293 32.65 55.57 -29.20
N LEU A 294 32.26 56.85 -29.14
CA LEU A 294 31.66 57.61 -30.24
C LEU A 294 32.47 57.44 -31.55
N PRO A 295 31.80 57.40 -32.72
CA PRO A 295 32.50 57.32 -34.00
C PRO A 295 33.36 58.57 -34.26
N PRO A 296 34.55 58.42 -34.87
CA PRO A 296 35.45 59.53 -35.11
C PRO A 296 34.82 60.55 -36.08
N ARG A 297 34.67 61.78 -35.59
CA ARG A 297 34.19 62.94 -36.34
C ARG A 297 35.25 63.34 -37.37
N ALA A 298 34.90 63.24 -38.66
CA ALA A 298 35.73 63.73 -39.75
C ALA A 298 35.93 65.26 -39.62
N LEU A 299 37.18 65.69 -39.60
CA LEU A 299 37.57 67.10 -39.62
C LEU A 299 37.50 67.64 -41.06
N PRO A 300 36.82 68.76 -41.32
CA PRO A 300 36.93 69.46 -42.59
C PRO A 300 38.30 70.17 -42.71
N PRO A 301 38.84 70.31 -43.94
CA PRO A 301 40.17 70.87 -44.18
C PRO A 301 40.27 72.36 -43.85
N ALA A 302 41.46 72.75 -43.40
CA ALA A 302 41.84 74.10 -43.00
C ALA A 302 41.75 75.11 -44.15
N GLN A 303 41.20 76.29 -43.85
CA GLN A 303 41.38 77.51 -44.64
C GLN A 303 41.51 78.74 -43.72
N PRO A 304 42.15 79.82 -44.20
CA PRO A 304 43.33 80.39 -43.55
C PRO A 304 43.04 81.58 -42.63
N ARG A 305 44.04 81.83 -41.76
CA ARG A 305 44.17 83.01 -40.92
C ARG A 305 44.12 84.29 -41.75
N HIS A 306 43.24 85.22 -41.38
CA HIS A 306 43.49 86.64 -41.59
C HIS A 306 43.40 87.41 -40.28
N MET A 307 44.45 88.22 -40.08
CA MET A 307 44.64 89.16 -39.00
C MET A 307 43.72 90.37 -39.16
N ARG A 308 43.37 90.92 -37.99
CA ARG A 308 43.08 92.32 -37.67
C ARG A 308 41.65 92.81 -37.85
#